data_AF-A0ABD0RVM3-F1
#
_entry.id   AF-A0ABD0RVM3-F1
#
_cell.length_a   1.000
_cell.length_b   1.000
_cell.length_c   1.000
_cell.angle_alpha   90.00
_cell.angle_beta   90.00
_cell.angle_gamma   90.00
#
_symmetry.space_group_name_H-M   'P 1'
#
loop_
_entity.id
_entity.type
_entity.pdbx_description
1 polymer ?
#
loop_
_entity_poly.entity_id
_entity_poly.type
_entity_poly.pdbx_seq_one_letter_code
_entity_poly.pdbx_strand_id
1 'polypeptide(L)'
;KIVVRYQRNPSSFGPVKKLVDSLMSEMTRRFGKVEHIEKLSDATCLDPRFKKQAFVNHQAAEDTVKRVTAAAAAINPAQSEEEENASDPSVTASSGAMFWEDFDERVASL
;
A
#
# COMPACT_ATOMS: atom_id res chain seq x y z
N LYS A 1 33.48 21.28 -45.76
CA LYS A 1 32.27 20.78 -45.07
C LYS A 1 32.56 20.75 -43.57
N ILE A 2 32.00 21.67 -42.79
CA ILE A 2 32.23 21.75 -41.33
C ILE A 2 31.18 20.85 -40.66
N VAL A 3 31.63 19.85 -39.92
CA VAL A 3 30.76 18.99 -39.10
C VAL A 3 30.51 19.72 -37.78
N VAL A 4 29.31 20.28 -37.64
CA VAL A 4 28.87 20.91 -36.39
C VAL A 4 28.66 19.79 -35.36
N ARG A 5 29.60 19.65 -34.43
CA ARG A 5 29.43 18.78 -33.27
C ARG A 5 28.50 19.48 -32.29
N TYR A 6 27.28 18.97 -32.14
CA TYR A 6 26.40 19.36 -31.04
C TYR A 6 27.08 18.96 -29.73
N GLN A 7 27.76 19.91 -29.08
CA GLN A 7 28.14 19.77 -27.69
C GLN A 7 26.86 19.73 -26.86
N ARG A 8 26.59 18.59 -26.20
CA ARG A 8 25.54 18.50 -25.19
C ARG A 8 25.95 19.39 -24.02
N ASN A 9 25.27 20.52 -23.87
CA ASN A 9 25.50 21.46 -22.78
C ASN A 9 25.14 20.79 -21.45
N PRO A 10 26.04 20.72 -20.45
CA PRO A 10 25.79 20.08 -19.15
C PRO A 10 24.77 20.84 -18.28
N SER A 11 24.27 22.00 -18.74
CA SER A 11 23.23 22.81 -18.13
C SER A 11 21.79 22.35 -18.41
N SER A 12 21.59 21.22 -19.12
CA SER A 12 20.26 20.71 -19.52
C SER A 12 19.42 20.10 -18.38
N PHE A 13 19.93 20.01 -17.16
CA PHE A 13 19.22 19.38 -16.04
C PHE A 13 18.22 20.29 -15.33
N GLY A 14 18.29 21.61 -15.51
CA GLY A 14 17.38 22.56 -14.85
C GLY A 14 15.89 22.32 -15.17
N PRO A 15 15.50 22.22 -16.45
CA PRO A 15 14.11 21.91 -16.83
C PRO A 15 13.64 20.53 -16.34
N VAL A 16 14.50 19.52 -16.41
CA VAL A 16 14.19 18.15 -15.94
C VAL A 16 13.96 18.14 -14.43
N LYS A 17 14.84 18.81 -13.67
CA LYS A 17 14.68 18.94 -12.22
C LYS A 17 13.36 19.62 -11.85
N LYS A 18 13.02 20.73 -12.52
CA LYS A 18 11.75 21.43 -12.29
C LYS A 18 10.54 20.53 -12.54
N LEU A 19 10.56 19.74 -13.62
CA LEU A 19 9.50 18.78 -13.92
C LEU A 19 9.36 17.74 -12.81
N VAL A 20 10.47 17.14 -12.37
CA VAL A 20 10.46 16.14 -11.28
C VAL A 20 9.97 16.76 -9.98
N ASP A 21 10.45 17.96 -9.61
CA ASP A 21 10.00 18.66 -8.40
C ASP A 21 8.49 18.95 -8.44
N SER A 22 7.97 19.41 -9.58
CA SER A 22 6.52 19.65 -9.76
C SER A 22 5.71 18.35 -9.65
N LEU A 23 6.19 17.27 -10.24
CA LEU A 23 5.54 15.96 -10.16
C LEU A 23 5.51 15.45 -8.71
N MET A 24 6.64 15.49 -8.02
CA MET A 24 6.74 15.06 -6.62
C MET A 24 5.87 15.90 -5.70
N SER A 25 5.78 17.21 -5.94
CA SER A 25 4.89 18.12 -5.22
C SER A 25 3.43 17.71 -5.39
N GLU A 26 2.98 17.47 -6.62
CA GLU A 26 1.60 17.03 -6.87
C GLU A 26 1.30 15.63 -6.31
N MET A 27 2.26 14.69 -6.40
CA MET A 27 2.13 13.37 -5.81
C MET A 27 1.98 13.46 -4.29
N THR A 28 2.80 14.27 -3.63
CA THR A 28 2.73 14.49 -2.19
C THR A 28 1.44 15.19 -1.80
N ARG A 29 1.02 16.20 -2.57
CA ARG A 29 -0.22 16.96 -2.30
C ARG A 29 -1.47 16.08 -2.39
N ARG A 30 -1.53 15.17 -3.37
CA ARG A 30 -2.69 14.31 -3.62
C ARG A 30 -2.67 13.03 -2.80
N PHE A 31 -1.50 12.41 -2.65
CA PHE A 31 -1.37 11.06 -2.09
C PHE A 31 -0.61 11.01 -0.75
N GLY A 32 0.08 12.09 -0.36
CA GLY A 32 0.92 12.09 0.85
C GLY A 32 0.15 12.00 2.18
N LYS A 33 -1.19 12.11 2.16
CA LYS A 33 -2.05 11.95 3.34
C LYS A 33 -2.99 10.74 3.26
N VAL A 34 -2.83 9.88 2.26
CA VAL A 34 -3.72 8.72 2.03
C VAL A 34 -3.82 7.82 3.26
N GLU A 35 -2.71 7.64 3.97
CA GLU A 35 -2.63 6.84 5.21
C GLU A 35 -3.45 7.40 6.37
N HIS A 36 -3.82 8.68 6.32
CA HIS A 36 -4.63 9.34 7.35
C HIS A 36 -6.11 9.44 6.95
N ILE A 37 -6.47 8.98 5.74
CA ILE A 37 -7.85 8.90 5.29
C ILE A 37 -8.37 7.52 5.67
N GLU A 38 -9.21 7.44 6.71
CA GLU A 38 -9.65 6.17 7.32
C GLU A 38 -10.10 5.12 6.31
N LYS A 39 -10.99 5.47 5.38
CA LYS A 39 -11.47 4.51 4.36
C LYS A 39 -10.35 3.94 3.49
N LEU A 40 -9.37 4.76 3.16
CA LEU A 40 -8.25 4.33 2.31
C LEU A 40 -7.23 3.53 3.11
N SER A 41 -6.93 3.94 4.33
CA SER A 41 -6.01 3.19 5.20
C SER A 41 -6.61 1.86 5.62
N ASP A 42 -7.90 1.79 5.97
CA ASP A 42 -8.60 0.55 6.29
C ASP A 42 -8.60 -0.40 5.08
N ALA A 43 -8.95 0.10 3.89
CA ALA A 43 -8.93 -0.70 2.66
C ALA A 43 -7.51 -1.19 2.32
N THR A 44 -6.49 -0.34 2.52
CA THR A 44 -5.09 -0.70 2.31
C THR A 44 -4.62 -1.74 3.31
N CYS A 45 -5.01 -1.61 4.59
CA CYS A 45 -4.65 -2.53 5.66
C CYS A 45 -5.28 -3.91 5.47
N LEU A 46 -6.49 -3.97 4.92
CA LEU A 46 -7.22 -5.20 4.66
C LEU A 46 -6.90 -5.82 3.30
N ASP A 47 -6.09 -5.16 2.47
CA ASP A 47 -5.75 -5.65 1.15
C ASP A 47 -4.56 -6.62 1.25
N PRO A 48 -4.78 -7.93 1.06
CA PRO A 48 -3.76 -8.97 1.25
C PRO A 48 -2.63 -8.91 0.22
N ARG A 49 -2.76 -8.11 -0.84
CA ARG A 49 -1.66 -7.89 -1.81
C ARG A 49 -0.47 -7.18 -1.17
N PHE A 50 -0.67 -6.47 -0.07
CA PHE A 50 0.41 -5.82 0.66
C PHE A 50 1.13 -6.83 1.56
N LYS A 51 2.12 -7.53 1.00
CA LYS A 51 2.98 -8.50 1.71
C LYS A 51 3.95 -7.87 2.73
N LYS A 52 4.10 -6.55 2.70
CA LYS A 52 4.90 -5.72 3.61
C LYS A 52 4.04 -4.57 4.11
N GLN A 53 4.52 -3.82 5.09
CA GLN A 53 3.85 -2.63 5.58
C GLN A 53 3.55 -1.67 4.42
N ALA A 54 2.26 -1.55 4.05
CA ALA A 54 1.75 -0.70 2.97
C ALA A 54 1.82 0.80 3.29
N PHE A 55 2.27 1.11 4.50
CA PHE A 55 2.32 2.43 5.09
C PHE A 55 3.77 2.89 5.19
N VAL A 56 4.02 4.12 4.79
CA VAL A 56 5.25 4.86 5.04
C VAL A 56 5.30 5.32 6.50
N ASN A 57 4.17 5.79 7.06
CA ASN A 57 4.09 6.19 8.47
C ASN A 57 3.70 4.99 9.36
N HIS A 58 4.59 4.62 10.28
CA HIS A 58 4.36 3.51 11.19
C HIS A 58 3.18 3.74 12.15
N GLN A 59 3.04 4.96 12.68
CA GLN A 59 1.95 5.29 13.59
C GLN A 59 0.58 5.18 12.89
N ALA A 60 0.49 5.63 11.63
CA ALA A 60 -0.74 5.54 10.86
C ALA A 60 -1.17 4.08 10.61
N ALA A 61 -0.20 3.17 10.46
CA ALA A 61 -0.48 1.74 10.35
C ALA A 61 -1.05 1.17 11.66
N GLU A 62 -0.40 1.46 12.80
CA GLU A 62 -0.87 0.99 14.11
C GLU A 62 -2.28 1.49 14.44
N ASP A 63 -2.54 2.78 14.20
CA ASP A 63 -3.84 3.40 14.47
C ASP A 63 -4.93 2.77 13.59
N THR A 64 -4.59 2.44 12.34
CA THR A 64 -5.48 1.75 11.41
C THR A 64 -5.77 0.32 11.86
N VAL A 65 -4.75 -0.45 12.25
CA VAL A 65 -4.94 -1.80 12.78
C VAL A 65 -5.84 -1.78 14.02
N LYS A 66 -5.60 -0.87 14.97
CA LYS A 66 -6.45 -0.72 16.16
C LYS A 66 -7.90 -0.45 15.79
N ARG A 67 -8.14 0.47 14.84
CA ARG A 67 -9.50 0.81 14.37
C ARG A 67 -10.18 -0.37 13.70
N VAL A 68 -9.51 -1.05 12.78
CA VAL A 68 -10.06 -2.20 12.05
C VAL A 68 -10.35 -3.36 13.01
N THR A 69 -9.45 -3.67 13.95
CA THR A 69 -9.67 -4.72 14.96
C THR A 69 -10.85 -4.39 15.86
N ALA A 70 -10.97 -3.13 16.32
CA ALA A 70 -12.11 -2.71 17.12
C ALA A 70 -13.43 -2.81 16.34
N ALA A 71 -13.43 -2.44 15.06
CA ALA A 71 -14.60 -2.58 14.20
C ALA A 71 -14.99 -4.06 13.97
N ALA A 72 -14.01 -4.94 13.78
CA ALA A 72 -14.24 -6.38 13.65
C ALA A 72 -14.83 -6.99 14.94
N ALA A 73 -14.28 -6.63 16.11
CA ALA A 73 -14.79 -7.08 17.40
C ALA A 73 -16.24 -6.64 17.64
N ALA A 74 -16.61 -5.43 17.22
CA ALA A 74 -17.98 -4.93 17.34
C ALA A 74 -19.00 -5.69 16.45
N ILE A 75 -18.56 -6.24 15.32
CA ILE A 75 -19.42 -7.03 14.42
C ILE A 75 -19.70 -8.42 15.01
N ASN A 76 -18.78 -8.96 15.80
CA ASN A 76 -18.88 -10.31 16.37
C ASN A 76 -18.67 -10.28 17.90
N PRO A 77 -19.62 -9.73 18.67
CA PRO A 77 -19.46 -9.55 20.12
C PRO A 77 -19.28 -10.86 20.90
N ALA A 78 -19.64 -12.00 20.30
CA ALA A 78 -19.58 -13.33 20.90
C ALA A 78 -18.16 -13.93 21.01
N GLN A 79 -17.14 -13.34 20.38
CA GLN A 79 -15.75 -13.84 20.47
C GLN A 79 -14.91 -13.14 21.56
N SER A 80 -15.52 -12.24 22.33
CA SER A 80 -14.81 -11.49 23.39
C SER A 80 -14.54 -12.35 24.65
N GLU A 81 -15.19 -13.52 24.77
CA GLU A 81 -15.13 -14.38 25.94
C GLU A 81 -15.14 -15.86 25.53
N GLU A 82 -14.27 -16.31 24.61
CA GLU A 82 -14.02 -17.75 24.38
C GLU A 82 -12.82 -17.92 23.41
N GLU A 83 -11.61 -17.65 23.90
CA GLU A 83 -10.46 -18.42 23.45
C GLU A 83 -10.69 -19.86 23.94
N GLU A 84 -11.19 -20.77 23.09
CA GLU A 84 -10.74 -22.17 22.99
C GLU A 84 -11.60 -23.12 22.14
N ASN A 85 -12.81 -22.78 21.65
CA ASN A 85 -13.61 -23.78 20.92
C ASN A 85 -13.69 -23.58 19.41
N ALA A 86 -13.14 -24.57 18.70
CA ALA A 86 -12.94 -24.64 17.27
C ALA A 86 -14.24 -24.56 16.46
N SER A 87 -14.40 -23.47 15.71
CA SER A 87 -14.95 -23.52 14.36
C SER A 87 -13.96 -22.77 13.47
N ASP A 88 -13.26 -23.53 12.63
CA ASP A 88 -11.99 -23.14 12.03
C ASP A 88 -12.11 -21.94 11.05
N PRO A 89 -11.67 -20.71 11.42
CA PRO A 89 -11.61 -19.58 10.49
C PRO A 89 -10.50 -19.75 9.44
N SER A 90 -9.66 -20.79 9.56
CA SER A 90 -8.58 -21.09 8.62
C SER A 90 -9.11 -21.44 7.23
N VAL A 91 -10.30 -22.04 7.09
CA VAL A 91 -10.80 -22.52 5.77
C VAL A 91 -11.13 -21.35 4.83
N THR A 92 -11.72 -20.27 5.34
CA THR A 92 -12.04 -19.06 4.57
C THR A 92 -10.83 -18.16 4.34
N ALA A 93 -9.94 -18.03 5.33
CA ALA A 93 -8.67 -17.32 5.17
C ALA A 93 -7.72 -18.02 4.18
N SER A 94 -7.67 -19.36 4.22
CA SER A 94 -6.88 -20.22 3.33
C SER A 94 -7.31 -20.08 1.88
N SER A 95 -8.62 -20.07 1.60
CA SER A 95 -9.12 -19.93 0.23
C SER A 95 -8.79 -18.56 -0.38
N GLY A 96 -8.83 -17.49 0.42
CA GLY A 96 -8.43 -16.14 -0.01
C GLY A 96 -6.92 -16.01 -0.22
N ALA A 97 -6.11 -16.66 0.61
CA ALA A 97 -4.66 -16.71 0.46
C ALA A 97 -4.22 -17.41 -0.84
N MET A 98 -4.86 -18.55 -1.19
CA MET A 98 -4.56 -19.30 -2.42
C MET A 98 -4.80 -18.46 -3.69
N PHE A 99 -5.85 -17.63 -3.71
CA PHE A 99 -6.12 -16.76 -4.86
C PHE A 99 -5.00 -15.73 -5.10
N TRP A 100 -4.43 -15.17 -4.03
CA TRP A 100 -3.36 -14.19 -4.15
C TRP A 100 -2.00 -14.84 -4.44
N GLU A 101 -1.74 -16.04 -3.93
CA GLU A 101 -0.56 -16.83 -4.27
C GLU A 101 -0.48 -17.11 -5.78
N ASP A 102 -1.57 -17.58 -6.38
CA ASP A 102 -1.70 -17.80 -7.83
C ASP A 102 -1.47 -16.51 -8.64
N PHE A 103 -1.99 -15.39 -8.14
CA PHE A 103 -1.81 -14.09 -8.77
C PHE A 103 -0.33 -13.66 -8.75
N ASP A 104 0.32 -13.79 -7.59
CA ASP A 104 1.71 -13.40 -7.42
C ASP A 104 2.67 -14.25 -8.25
N GLU A 105 2.41 -15.56 -8.37
CA GLU A 105 3.19 -16.46 -9.22
C GLU A 105 3.15 -16.00 -10.69
N ARG A 106 1.96 -15.64 -11.20
CA ARG A 106 1.81 -15.14 -12.57
C ARG A 106 2.54 -13.81 -12.78
N VAL A 107 2.47 -12.89 -11.83
CA VAL A 107 3.16 -11.60 -11.93
C VAL A 107 4.68 -11.74 -11.90
N ALA A 108 5.22 -12.63 -11.05
CA ALA A 108 6.66 -12.86 -10.96
C ALA A 108 7.25 -13.52 -12.22
N SER A 109 6.41 -14.17 -13.04
CA SER A 109 6.81 -14.84 -14.28
C SER A 109 6.89 -13.94 -15.52
N LEU A 110 6.53 -12.65 -15.40
CA LEU A 110 6.60 -11.62 -16.45
C LEU A 110 7.94 -10.86 -16.44
#